data_AF-A0A536VR24-F1
#
_entry.id   AF-A0A536VR24-F1
#
_cell.length_a   1.000
_cell.length_b   1.000
_cell.length_c   1.000
_cell.angle_alpha   90.00
_cell.angle_beta   90.00
_cell.angle_gamma   90.00
#
_symmetry.space_group_name_H-M   'P 1'
#
loop_
_entity.id
_entity.type
_entity.pdbx_description
1 polymer ?
#
loop_
_entity_poly.entity_id
_entity_poly.type
_entity_poly.pdbx_seq_one_letter_code
_entity_poly.pdbx_strand_id
1 'polypeptide(L)'
;MIQKLLAFIVTLGVLVVFHELGHYLVARLVGVKVLRFSVGFGRIVWSRRFGPDRTEWALSAIPLGGYVKMVDERESEVLPADLPRAFNRQNVWRRIAIVAAGPIANLALAVLLFAAIYVIGVPAQRPLLAPPPATSPAAEAGLAGGDLVTALDGEAIGSWQDLRWRLLKASGTSSVSLEVTHADGSTATRRLALDALNAGDWESNFMATLGLRADLGSPIVNETLPGKPAAIAGIRPGDAIVAIDGTAVRSPADAAAITNAHPGERITFTLRREGAEFRSELTPESSEQN
;
A
#
# COMPACT_ATOMS: atom_id res chain seq x y z
N MET A 1 -0.46 16.84 -1.79
CA MET A 1 0.81 17.13 -2.48
C MET A 1 1.98 17.25 -1.50
N ILE A 2 1.88 18.08 -0.46
CA ILE A 2 2.93 18.29 0.56
C ILE A 2 3.38 16.99 1.24
N GLN A 3 2.44 16.15 1.69
CA GLN A 3 2.78 14.87 2.32
C GLN A 3 3.62 13.96 1.41
N LYS A 4 3.30 13.91 0.11
CA LYS A 4 4.05 13.12 -0.87
C LYS A 4 5.47 13.67 -1.05
N LEU A 5 5.63 15.00 -1.07
CA LEU A 5 6.93 15.66 -1.16
C LEU A 5 7.77 15.39 0.10
N LEU A 6 7.18 15.50 1.29
CA LEU A 6 7.87 15.19 2.55
C LEU A 6 8.28 13.72 2.59
N ALA A 7 7.38 12.80 2.25
CA ALA A 7 7.68 11.37 2.19
C ALA A 7 8.80 11.07 1.18
N PHE A 8 8.80 11.73 0.02
CA PHE A 8 9.88 11.62 -0.96
C PHE A 8 11.23 12.08 -0.39
N ILE A 9 11.29 13.27 0.24
CA ILE A 9 12.53 13.80 0.84
C ILE A 9 13.06 12.87 1.92
N VAL A 10 12.18 12.38 2.81
CA VAL A 10 12.56 11.45 3.88
C VAL A 10 13.08 10.13 3.29
N THR A 11 12.36 9.56 2.31
CA THR A 11 12.74 8.28 1.69
C THR A 11 14.09 8.38 0.98
N LEU A 12 14.29 9.44 0.20
CA LEU A 12 15.56 9.70 -0.48
C LEU A 12 16.69 9.96 0.53
N GLY A 13 16.41 10.73 1.59
CA GLY A 13 17.38 11.00 2.66
C GLY A 13 17.84 9.73 3.35
N VAL A 14 16.93 8.82 3.70
CA VAL A 14 17.27 7.51 4.27
C VAL A 14 18.13 6.70 3.31
N LEU A 15 17.72 6.58 2.04
CA LEU A 15 18.46 5.82 1.03
C LEU A 15 19.89 6.34 0.85
N VAL A 16 20.05 7.65 0.76
CA VAL A 16 21.36 8.31 0.61
C VAL A 16 22.21 8.10 1.86
N VAL A 17 21.66 8.33 3.05
CA VAL A 17 22.42 8.17 4.30
C VAL A 17 22.97 6.76 4.44
N PHE A 18 22.17 5.74 4.16
CA PHE A 18 22.63 4.36 4.22
C PHE A 18 23.65 4.02 3.13
N HIS A 19 23.50 4.57 1.92
CA HIS A 19 24.49 4.44 0.85
C HIS A 19 25.85 5.02 1.26
N GLU A 20 25.87 6.27 1.69
CA GLU A 20 27.10 6.93 2.14
C GLU A 20 27.68 6.21 3.38
N LEU A 21 26.82 5.71 4.28
CA LEU A 21 27.26 4.96 5.45
C LEU A 21 27.99 3.68 5.06
N GLY A 22 27.56 3.00 3.98
CA GLY A 22 28.26 1.86 3.42
C GLY A 22 29.70 2.20 3.03
N HIS A 23 29.89 3.25 2.23
CA HIS A 23 31.22 3.72 1.84
C HIS A 23 32.07 4.11 3.05
N TYR A 24 31.49 4.83 4.01
CA TYR A 24 32.15 5.27 5.24
C TYR A 24 32.65 4.10 6.08
N LEU A 25 31.77 3.14 6.36
CA LEU A 25 32.08 2.01 7.22
C LEU A 25 33.19 1.16 6.60
N VAL A 26 33.07 0.81 5.32
CA VAL A 26 34.09 -0.01 4.64
C VAL A 26 35.42 0.73 4.50
N ALA A 27 35.40 2.04 4.19
CA ALA A 27 36.63 2.84 4.15
C ALA A 27 37.38 2.79 5.48
N ARG A 28 36.68 2.97 6.61
CA ARG A 28 37.30 2.88 7.93
C ARG A 28 37.76 1.48 8.28
N LEU A 29 36.99 0.44 7.93
CA LEU A 29 37.37 -0.95 8.19
C LEU A 29 38.66 -1.35 7.47
N VAL A 30 38.88 -0.88 6.23
CA VAL A 30 40.11 -1.16 5.47
C VAL A 30 41.25 -0.17 5.73
N GLY A 31 41.07 0.75 6.70
CA GLY A 31 42.10 1.68 7.17
C GLY A 31 42.18 3.03 6.45
N VAL A 32 41.30 3.30 5.49
CA VAL A 32 41.23 4.58 4.79
C VAL A 32 40.68 5.67 5.71
N LYS A 33 41.35 6.82 5.74
CA LYS A 33 40.92 7.96 6.57
C LYS A 33 39.80 8.73 5.86
N VAL A 34 38.69 8.93 6.57
CA VAL A 34 37.56 9.73 6.08
C VAL A 34 37.60 11.13 6.71
N LEU A 35 37.66 12.14 5.86
CA LEU A 35 37.69 13.55 6.24
C LEU A 35 36.28 14.08 6.53
N ARG A 36 35.30 13.73 5.69
CA ARG A 36 33.91 14.21 5.82
C ARG A 36 32.89 13.15 5.43
N PHE A 37 31.81 13.10 6.20
CA PHE A 37 30.57 12.44 5.85
C PHE A 37 29.49 13.52 5.72
N SER A 38 28.95 13.74 4.52
CA SER A 38 27.95 14.77 4.27
C SER A 38 26.63 14.16 3.85
N VAL A 39 25.56 14.57 4.53
CA VAL A 39 24.18 14.37 4.09
C VAL A 39 23.73 15.65 3.41
N GLY A 40 23.40 15.56 2.14
CA GLY A 40 23.09 16.68 1.26
C GLY A 40 24.30 17.29 0.57
N PHE A 41 24.00 18.26 -0.30
CA PHE A 41 24.95 19.07 -1.06
C PHE A 41 24.81 20.57 -0.75
N GLY A 42 25.81 21.34 -1.21
CA GLY A 42 25.82 22.80 -1.14
C GLY A 42 26.29 23.33 0.21
N ARG A 43 25.66 24.42 0.67
CA ARG A 43 26.04 25.08 1.92
C ARG A 43 25.80 24.15 3.11
N ILE A 44 26.84 23.93 3.90
CA ILE A 44 26.75 23.23 5.19
C ILE A 44 25.92 24.09 6.14
N VAL A 45 24.78 23.55 6.58
CA VAL A 45 23.90 24.20 7.55
C VAL A 45 24.37 23.89 8.97
N TRP A 46 24.89 22.68 9.16
CA TRP A 46 25.42 22.22 10.43
C TRP A 46 26.53 21.20 10.21
N SER A 47 27.60 21.26 11.01
CA SER A 47 28.59 20.18 11.05
C SER A 47 29.20 19.99 12.43
N ARG A 48 29.69 18.77 12.67
CA ARG A 48 30.42 18.41 13.89
C ARG A 48 31.50 17.40 13.60
N ARG A 49 32.69 17.59 14.17
CA ARG A 49 33.81 16.63 14.06
C ARG A 49 33.82 15.66 15.24
N PHE A 50 33.77 14.36 14.97
CA PHE A 50 33.83 13.33 16.02
C PHE A 50 34.51 12.04 15.55
N GLY A 51 34.92 11.22 16.53
CA GLY A 51 35.59 9.94 16.31
C GLY A 51 37.13 10.04 16.24
N PRO A 52 37.82 8.90 16.12
CA PRO A 52 39.29 8.82 16.14
C PRO A 52 39.95 9.64 15.04
N ASP A 53 39.37 9.64 13.84
CA ASP A 53 39.87 10.39 12.69
C ASP A 53 39.36 11.83 12.62
N ARG A 54 38.59 12.28 13.64
CA ARG A 54 37.95 13.60 13.70
C ARG A 54 37.14 13.91 12.43
N THR A 55 36.51 12.89 11.84
CA THR A 55 35.65 13.01 10.64
C THR A 55 34.61 14.09 10.86
N GLU A 56 34.46 14.99 9.89
CA GLU A 56 33.41 16.01 9.88
C GLU A 56 32.10 15.40 9.41
N TRP A 57 31.09 15.40 10.27
CA TRP A 57 29.73 15.00 9.94
C TRP A 57 28.94 16.26 9.62
N ALA A 58 28.52 16.40 8.38
CA ALA A 58 27.90 17.61 7.85
C ALA A 58 26.47 17.34 7.38
N LEU A 59 25.59 18.29 7.64
CA LEU A 59 24.25 18.38 7.08
C LEU A 59 24.20 19.62 6.18
N SER A 60 23.93 19.41 4.90
CA SER A 60 23.93 20.47 3.89
C SER A 60 22.51 20.82 3.45
N ALA A 61 22.34 22.02 2.89
CA ALA A 61 21.02 22.61 2.62
C ALA A 61 20.18 21.84 1.58
N ILE A 62 20.81 21.15 0.63
CA ILE A 62 20.12 20.44 -0.45
C ILE A 62 20.10 18.93 -0.12
N PRO A 63 18.95 18.31 0.19
CA PRO A 63 18.87 16.93 0.67
C PRO A 63 18.89 15.86 -0.45
N LEU A 64 19.28 16.23 -1.68
CA LEU A 64 19.19 15.38 -2.88
C LEU A 64 20.44 14.49 -3.11
N GLY A 65 21.09 14.04 -2.05
CA GLY A 65 22.28 13.18 -2.13
C GLY A 65 23.23 13.40 -0.95
N GLY A 66 24.46 12.94 -1.08
CA GLY A 66 25.47 12.99 -0.02
C GLY A 66 26.83 12.63 -0.59
N TYR A 67 27.85 12.64 0.26
CA TYR A 67 29.17 12.16 -0.13
C TYR A 67 30.04 11.81 1.09
N VAL A 68 30.93 10.84 0.89
CA VAL A 68 32.03 10.52 1.80
C VAL A 68 33.35 11.00 1.21
N LYS A 69 33.93 12.06 1.80
CA LYS A 69 35.25 12.56 1.40
C LYS A 69 36.35 11.80 2.13
N MET A 70 37.17 11.08 1.36
CA MET A 70 38.31 10.32 1.86
C MET A 70 39.61 11.10 1.65
N VAL A 71 40.66 10.74 2.39
CA VAL A 71 42.01 11.22 2.08
C VAL A 71 42.40 10.69 0.71
N ASP A 72 42.72 11.58 -0.22
CA ASP A 72 43.21 11.25 -1.55
C ASP A 72 44.17 12.34 -2.02
N GLU A 73 45.37 11.95 -2.46
CA GLU A 73 46.42 12.87 -2.91
C GLU A 73 46.04 13.63 -4.19
N ARG A 74 45.06 13.13 -4.96
CA ARG A 74 44.59 13.78 -6.18
C ARG A 74 43.62 14.93 -5.89
N GLU A 75 42.98 14.93 -4.72
CA GLU A 75 41.96 15.91 -4.35
C GLU A 75 42.47 17.02 -3.42
N SER A 76 43.50 16.75 -2.62
CA SER A 76 44.05 17.71 -1.67
C SER A 76 45.44 17.30 -1.18
N GLU A 77 46.19 18.25 -0.63
CA GLU A 77 47.43 17.95 0.08
C GLU A 77 47.17 17.00 1.27
N VAL A 78 47.98 15.95 1.37
CA VAL A 78 47.84 14.91 2.39
C VAL A 78 49.04 14.95 3.32
N LEU A 79 48.77 14.93 4.64
CA LEU A 79 49.83 14.87 5.65
C LEU A 79 50.65 13.59 5.50
N PRO A 80 51.99 13.63 5.68
CA PRO A 80 52.85 12.44 5.55
C PRO A 80 52.37 11.23 6.38
N ALA A 81 51.82 11.49 7.57
CA ALA A 81 51.28 10.46 8.46
C ALA A 81 50.00 9.78 7.93
N ASP A 82 49.23 10.45 7.08
CA ASP A 82 47.98 9.93 6.51
C ASP A 82 48.17 9.27 5.14
N LEU A 83 49.35 9.38 4.52
CA LEU A 83 49.65 8.81 3.20
C LEU A 83 49.31 7.31 3.08
N PRO A 84 49.67 6.44 4.05
CA PRO A 84 49.30 5.01 3.96
C PRO A 84 47.79 4.76 4.01
N ARG A 85 47.02 5.75 4.49
CA ARG A 85 45.56 5.72 4.65
C ARG A 85 44.83 6.44 3.52
N ALA A 86 45.55 6.92 2.51
CA ALA A 86 44.97 7.55 1.34
C ALA A 86 44.28 6.50 0.44
N PHE A 87 43.10 6.84 -0.10
CA PHE A 87 42.27 5.97 -0.93
C PHE A 87 43.01 5.53 -2.20
N ASN A 88 43.60 6.48 -2.92
CA ASN A 88 44.38 6.25 -4.14
C ASN A 88 45.59 5.30 -3.94
N ARG A 89 46.19 5.26 -2.74
CA ARG A 89 47.30 4.37 -2.39
C ARG A 89 46.86 2.95 -1.98
N GLN A 90 45.57 2.73 -1.74
CA GLN A 90 45.08 1.38 -1.43
C GLN A 90 45.15 0.47 -2.66
N ASN A 91 45.27 -0.84 -2.41
CA ASN A 91 45.16 -1.83 -3.47
C ASN A 91 43.78 -1.78 -4.15
N VAL A 92 43.71 -2.31 -5.38
CA VAL A 92 42.51 -2.25 -6.23
C VAL A 92 41.29 -2.86 -5.51
N TRP A 93 41.47 -3.98 -4.81
CA TRP A 93 40.38 -4.68 -4.14
C TRP A 93 39.77 -3.91 -2.98
N ARG A 94 40.58 -3.21 -2.17
CA ARG A 94 40.07 -2.32 -1.11
C ARG A 94 39.27 -1.18 -1.70
N ARG A 95 39.75 -0.58 -2.80
CA ARG A 95 39.02 0.50 -3.47
C ARG A 95 37.69 0.02 -4.05
N ILE A 96 37.69 -1.15 -4.71
CA ILE A 96 36.46 -1.78 -5.21
C ILE A 96 35.51 -2.06 -4.05
N ALA A 97 35.99 -2.64 -2.94
CA ALA A 97 35.15 -2.92 -1.78
C ALA A 97 34.50 -1.65 -1.21
N ILE A 98 35.26 -0.55 -1.10
CA ILE A 98 34.73 0.75 -0.65
C ILE A 98 33.65 1.25 -1.61
N VAL A 99 33.91 1.26 -2.93
CA VAL A 99 32.96 1.77 -3.93
C VAL A 99 31.72 0.87 -4.06
N ALA A 100 31.85 -0.43 -3.87
CA ALA A 100 30.71 -1.35 -3.89
C ALA A 100 29.88 -1.29 -2.59
N ALA A 101 30.46 -0.81 -1.49
CA ALA A 101 29.83 -0.83 -0.17
C ALA A 101 28.53 -0.01 -0.10
N GLY A 102 28.46 1.13 -0.79
CA GLY A 102 27.25 1.96 -0.80
C GLY A 102 26.06 1.25 -1.45
N PRO A 103 26.18 0.75 -2.70
CA PRO A 103 25.14 -0.07 -3.32
C PRO A 103 24.74 -1.30 -2.49
N ILE A 104 25.71 -2.01 -1.91
CA ILE A 104 25.46 -3.18 -1.07
C ILE A 104 24.70 -2.78 0.21
N ALA A 105 25.02 -1.65 0.83
CA ALA A 105 24.30 -1.15 2.00
C ALA A 105 22.83 -0.86 1.67
N ASN A 106 22.54 -0.29 0.49
CA ASN A 106 21.16 -0.09 0.05
C ASN A 106 20.43 -1.40 -0.24
N LEU A 107 21.11 -2.39 -0.82
CA LEU A 107 20.53 -3.72 -1.00
C LEU A 107 20.20 -4.38 0.34
N ALA A 108 21.12 -4.31 1.30
CA ALA A 108 20.90 -4.82 2.66
C ALA A 108 19.74 -4.07 3.35
N LEU A 109 19.67 -2.74 3.22
CA LEU A 109 18.55 -1.95 3.72
C LEU A 109 17.23 -2.41 3.10
N ALA A 110 17.18 -2.63 1.79
CA ALA A 110 15.98 -3.11 1.11
C ALA A 110 15.52 -4.46 1.68
N VAL A 111 16.44 -5.42 1.83
CA VAL A 111 16.14 -6.73 2.45
C VAL A 111 15.58 -6.57 3.87
N LEU A 112 16.19 -5.71 4.68
CA LEU A 112 15.73 -5.45 6.05
C LEU A 112 14.35 -4.79 6.08
N LEU A 113 14.08 -3.83 5.20
CA LEU A 113 12.77 -3.17 5.10
C LEU A 113 11.69 -4.16 4.65
N PHE A 114 11.96 -5.00 3.65
CA PHE A 114 11.04 -6.05 3.23
C PHE A 114 10.78 -7.05 4.36
N ALA A 115 11.83 -7.52 5.05
CA ALA A 115 11.68 -8.42 6.19
C ALA A 115 10.82 -7.78 7.30
N ALA A 116 11.03 -6.49 7.61
CA ALA A 116 10.22 -5.78 8.58
C ALA A 116 8.75 -5.69 8.15
N ILE A 117 8.46 -5.42 6.87
CA ILE A 117 7.09 -5.41 6.34
C ILE A 117 6.42 -6.78 6.50
N TYR A 118 7.13 -7.88 6.23
CA TYR A 118 6.60 -9.24 6.43
C TYR A 118 6.33 -9.57 7.90
N VAL A 119 7.18 -9.11 8.82
CA VAL A 119 7.00 -9.34 10.27
C VAL A 119 5.87 -8.50 10.85
N ILE A 120 5.77 -7.23 10.45
CA ILE A 120 4.71 -6.32 10.89
C ILE A 120 3.35 -6.76 10.31
N GLY A 121 3.37 -7.38 9.13
CA GLY A 121 2.19 -7.68 8.35
C GLY A 121 1.70 -6.45 7.59
N VAL A 122 1.00 -6.69 6.49
CA VAL A 122 0.36 -5.62 5.71
C VAL A 122 -1.14 -5.67 6.00
N PRO A 123 -1.78 -4.53 6.34
CA PRO A 123 -3.23 -4.47 6.42
C PRO A 123 -3.84 -4.98 5.12
N ALA A 124 -4.55 -6.11 5.21
CA ALA A 124 -5.20 -6.74 4.08
C ALA A 124 -6.71 -6.67 4.26
N GLN A 125 -7.42 -6.50 3.15
CA GLN A 125 -8.87 -6.56 3.15
C GLN A 125 -9.31 -7.98 3.52
N ARG A 126 -10.19 -8.10 4.51
CA ARG A 126 -10.73 -9.40 4.92
C ARG A 126 -11.56 -10.00 3.79
N PRO A 127 -11.60 -11.34 3.65
CA PRO A 127 -12.41 -12.03 2.65
C PRO A 127 -13.89 -12.10 3.07
N LEU A 128 -14.47 -10.96 3.47
CA LEU A 128 -15.87 -10.85 3.89
C LEU A 128 -16.76 -10.62 2.67
N LEU A 129 -17.78 -11.44 2.48
CA LEU A 129 -18.67 -11.37 1.33
C LEU A 129 -19.76 -10.32 1.52
N ALA A 130 -19.96 -9.47 0.52
CA ALA A 130 -21.22 -8.75 0.35
C ALA A 130 -22.31 -9.71 -0.14
N PRO A 131 -23.60 -9.39 0.00
CA PRO A 131 -24.68 -10.24 -0.50
C PRO A 131 -24.50 -10.56 -2.00
N PRO A 132 -24.41 -11.84 -2.39
CA PRO A 132 -24.28 -12.19 -3.81
C PRO A 132 -25.59 -11.89 -4.58
N PRO A 133 -25.52 -11.55 -5.87
CA PRO A 133 -26.71 -11.45 -6.71
C PRO A 133 -27.49 -12.77 -6.74
N ALA A 134 -28.82 -12.72 -6.70
CA ALA A 134 -29.67 -13.91 -6.53
C ALA A 134 -29.48 -15.01 -7.60
N THR A 135 -29.02 -14.66 -8.79
CA THR A 135 -28.81 -15.57 -9.93
C THR A 135 -27.34 -15.92 -10.16
N SER A 136 -26.45 -15.63 -9.21
CA SER A 136 -25.02 -15.89 -9.38
C SER A 136 -24.60 -17.27 -8.86
N PRO A 137 -23.49 -17.85 -9.36
CA PRO A 137 -22.94 -19.10 -8.83
C PRO A 137 -22.72 -19.08 -7.31
N ALA A 138 -22.31 -17.93 -6.75
CA ALA A 138 -22.18 -17.75 -5.31
C ALA A 138 -23.51 -17.89 -4.54
N ALA A 139 -24.60 -17.31 -5.05
CA ALA A 139 -25.92 -17.44 -4.43
C ALA A 139 -26.45 -18.88 -4.55
N GLU A 140 -26.26 -19.53 -5.70
CA GLU A 140 -26.61 -20.94 -5.91
C GLU A 140 -25.82 -21.89 -4.99
N ALA A 141 -24.55 -21.57 -4.72
CA ALA A 141 -23.71 -22.29 -3.77
C ALA A 141 -24.18 -22.12 -2.31
N GLY A 142 -25.08 -21.18 -2.04
CA GLY A 142 -25.60 -20.85 -0.70
C GLY A 142 -24.68 -19.93 0.10
N LEU A 143 -23.84 -19.14 -0.55
CA LEU A 143 -23.08 -18.07 0.09
C LEU A 143 -24.00 -16.90 0.41
N ALA A 144 -23.79 -16.26 1.55
CA ALA A 144 -24.58 -15.14 2.02
C ALA A 144 -23.71 -13.90 2.28
N GLY A 145 -24.35 -12.74 2.33
CA GLY A 145 -23.69 -11.53 2.81
C GLY A 145 -23.31 -11.66 4.28
N GLY A 146 -22.09 -11.24 4.63
CA GLY A 146 -21.52 -11.40 5.96
C GLY A 146 -20.71 -12.69 6.16
N ASP A 147 -20.68 -13.59 5.17
CA ASP A 147 -19.83 -14.77 5.22
C ASP A 147 -18.35 -14.38 5.13
N LEU A 148 -17.55 -14.83 6.08
CA LEU A 148 -16.09 -14.70 6.05
C LEU A 148 -15.50 -15.98 5.45
N VAL A 149 -14.90 -15.90 4.26
CA VAL A 149 -14.26 -17.07 3.64
C VAL A 149 -12.93 -17.36 4.35
N THR A 150 -12.82 -18.53 4.99
CA THR A 150 -11.67 -18.91 5.82
C THR A 150 -10.72 -19.87 5.12
N ALA A 151 -11.20 -20.67 4.15
CA ALA A 151 -10.37 -21.57 3.36
C ALA A 151 -10.98 -21.87 1.98
N LEU A 152 -10.12 -22.27 1.04
CA LEU A 152 -10.49 -22.80 -0.27
C LEU A 152 -9.74 -24.11 -0.49
N ASP A 153 -10.49 -25.19 -0.71
CA ASP A 153 -10.00 -26.57 -0.88
C ASP A 153 -9.02 -27.00 0.23
N GLY A 154 -9.31 -26.62 1.48
CA GLY A 154 -8.51 -26.94 2.66
C GLY A 154 -7.30 -26.01 2.87
N GLU A 155 -7.03 -25.07 1.97
CA GLU A 155 -5.97 -24.09 2.14
C GLU A 155 -6.52 -22.76 2.71
N ALA A 156 -5.89 -22.27 3.78
CA ALA A 156 -6.36 -21.10 4.52
C ALA A 156 -6.32 -19.80 3.70
N ILE A 157 -7.38 -19.01 3.79
CA ILE A 157 -7.53 -17.71 3.15
C ILE A 157 -7.35 -16.60 4.18
N GLY A 158 -6.32 -15.77 3.98
CA GLY A 158 -6.03 -14.64 4.88
C GLY A 158 -6.65 -13.31 4.45
N SER A 159 -7.01 -13.16 3.18
CA SER A 159 -7.44 -11.88 2.61
C SER A 159 -8.32 -12.04 1.36
N TRP A 160 -9.01 -10.96 0.98
CA TRP A 160 -9.73 -10.88 -0.28
C TRP A 160 -8.84 -11.10 -1.51
N GLN A 161 -7.62 -10.57 -1.48
CA GLN A 161 -6.62 -10.74 -2.55
C GLN A 161 -6.17 -12.20 -2.64
N ASP A 162 -5.99 -12.87 -1.50
CA ASP A 162 -5.66 -14.28 -1.42
C ASP A 162 -6.79 -15.17 -1.95
N LEU A 163 -8.04 -14.91 -1.56
CA LEU A 163 -9.22 -15.57 -2.13
C LEU A 163 -9.25 -15.44 -3.66
N ARG A 164 -9.10 -14.21 -4.19
CA ARG A 164 -9.07 -13.96 -5.63
C ARG A 164 -7.94 -14.73 -6.31
N TRP A 165 -6.74 -14.72 -5.74
CA TRP A 165 -5.57 -15.41 -6.30
C TRP A 165 -5.73 -16.94 -6.30
N ARG A 166 -6.31 -17.51 -5.24
CA ARG A 166 -6.58 -18.94 -5.12
C ARG A 166 -7.66 -19.40 -6.10
N LEU A 167 -8.74 -18.64 -6.24
CA LEU A 167 -9.75 -18.89 -7.26
C LEU A 167 -9.16 -18.83 -8.67
N LEU A 168 -8.29 -17.85 -8.95
CA LEU A 168 -7.60 -17.76 -10.23
C LEU A 168 -6.72 -18.98 -10.49
N LYS A 169 -6.00 -19.49 -9.47
CA LYS A 169 -5.23 -20.74 -9.59
C LYS A 169 -6.10 -21.97 -9.83
N ALA A 170 -7.33 -21.97 -9.33
CA ALA A 170 -8.30 -23.02 -9.56
C ALA A 170 -8.96 -22.92 -10.95
N SER A 171 -8.54 -21.98 -11.82
CA SER A 171 -9.00 -21.91 -13.20
C SER A 171 -8.78 -23.25 -13.92
N GLY A 172 -9.81 -23.72 -14.64
CA GLY A 172 -9.78 -25.02 -15.31
C GLY A 172 -10.30 -26.19 -14.47
N THR A 173 -10.64 -25.95 -13.20
CA THR A 173 -11.47 -26.88 -12.41
C THR A 173 -12.96 -26.54 -12.56
N SER A 174 -13.85 -27.51 -12.32
CA SER A 174 -15.30 -27.30 -12.43
C SER A 174 -15.94 -26.70 -11.17
N SER A 175 -15.31 -26.89 -10.01
CA SER A 175 -15.81 -26.36 -8.74
C SER A 175 -14.73 -26.33 -7.68
N VAL A 176 -14.88 -25.43 -6.72
CA VAL A 176 -14.04 -25.35 -5.51
C VAL A 176 -14.89 -25.46 -4.25
N SER A 177 -14.30 -25.92 -3.16
CA SER A 177 -14.91 -25.99 -1.83
C SER A 177 -14.45 -24.80 -1.00
N LEU A 178 -15.38 -23.93 -0.62
CA LEU A 178 -15.14 -22.78 0.25
C LEU A 178 -15.58 -23.11 1.68
N GLU A 179 -14.71 -22.89 2.65
CA GLU A 179 -15.09 -22.85 4.05
C GLU A 179 -15.40 -21.41 4.42
N VAL A 180 -16.57 -21.19 5.04
CA VAL A 180 -17.04 -19.88 5.47
C VAL A 180 -17.40 -19.90 6.94
N THR A 181 -17.20 -18.76 7.60
CA THR A 181 -17.75 -18.48 8.93
C THR A 181 -18.85 -17.43 8.78
N HIS A 182 -20.06 -17.77 9.22
CA HIS A 182 -21.21 -16.88 9.23
C HIS A 182 -21.10 -15.82 10.34
N ALA A 183 -21.96 -14.81 10.30
CA ALA A 183 -21.96 -13.72 11.30
C ALA A 183 -22.26 -14.19 12.74
N ASP A 184 -22.93 -15.33 12.90
CA ASP A 184 -23.20 -15.97 14.21
C ASP A 184 -22.03 -16.84 14.71
N GLY A 185 -20.94 -16.92 13.96
CA GLY A 185 -19.77 -17.74 14.27
C GLY A 185 -19.88 -19.20 13.84
N SER A 186 -21.01 -19.62 13.27
CA SER A 186 -21.14 -20.98 12.71
C SER A 186 -20.29 -21.11 11.45
N THR A 187 -19.70 -22.29 11.26
CA THR A 187 -18.89 -22.60 10.08
C THR A 187 -19.66 -23.47 9.11
N ALA A 188 -19.49 -23.23 7.82
CA ALA A 188 -20.10 -24.05 6.80
C ALA A 188 -19.17 -24.23 5.58
N THR A 189 -19.35 -25.35 4.88
CA THR A 189 -18.68 -25.60 3.61
C THR A 189 -19.66 -25.37 2.47
N ARG A 190 -19.22 -24.67 1.43
CA ARG A 190 -20.01 -24.25 0.27
C ARG A 190 -19.25 -24.63 -1.00
N ARG A 191 -19.93 -25.34 -1.91
CA ARG A 191 -19.31 -25.73 -3.18
C ARG A 191 -19.65 -24.69 -4.24
N LEU A 192 -18.65 -23.96 -4.69
CA LEU A 192 -18.79 -22.94 -5.72
C LEU A 192 -18.51 -23.56 -7.09
N ALA A 193 -19.50 -23.55 -7.98
CA ALA A 193 -19.31 -23.94 -9.37
C ALA A 193 -18.54 -22.87 -10.14
N LEU A 194 -17.57 -23.31 -10.94
CA LEU A 194 -16.74 -22.46 -11.80
C LEU A 194 -17.09 -22.63 -13.29
N ASP A 195 -17.98 -23.56 -13.62
CA ASP A 195 -18.41 -23.88 -15.00
C ASP A 195 -19.07 -22.70 -15.72
N ALA A 196 -19.54 -21.69 -14.97
CA ALA A 196 -20.09 -20.46 -15.52
C ALA A 196 -19.02 -19.54 -16.15
N LEU A 197 -17.73 -19.83 -15.95
CA LEU A 197 -16.60 -19.02 -16.42
C LEU A 197 -15.97 -19.59 -17.68
N ASN A 198 -15.83 -18.75 -18.70
CA ASN A 198 -15.02 -19.04 -19.88
C ASN A 198 -13.58 -18.56 -19.69
N ALA A 199 -12.69 -18.96 -20.60
CA ALA A 199 -11.27 -18.57 -20.57
C ALA A 199 -11.07 -17.04 -20.45
N GLY A 200 -11.88 -16.24 -21.17
CA GLY A 200 -11.79 -14.77 -21.13
C GLY A 200 -12.30 -14.13 -19.84
N ASP A 201 -13.17 -14.81 -19.08
CA ASP A 201 -13.72 -14.25 -17.83
C ASP A 201 -12.63 -14.17 -16.74
N TRP A 202 -11.70 -15.13 -16.74
CA TRP A 202 -10.59 -15.20 -15.79
C TRP A 202 -9.63 -14.01 -15.88
N GLU A 203 -9.52 -13.37 -17.05
CA GLU A 203 -8.61 -12.25 -17.27
C GLU A 203 -9.11 -10.93 -16.69
N SER A 204 -10.44 -10.74 -16.56
CA SER A 204 -10.99 -9.42 -16.21
C SER A 204 -12.12 -9.41 -15.19
N ASN A 205 -13.07 -10.37 -15.21
CA ASN A 205 -14.35 -10.20 -14.50
C ASN A 205 -14.86 -11.41 -13.70
N PHE A 206 -14.08 -12.48 -13.60
CA PHE A 206 -14.56 -13.75 -13.02
C PHE A 206 -15.17 -13.62 -11.62
N MET A 207 -14.64 -12.75 -10.75
CA MET A 207 -15.21 -12.54 -9.42
C MET A 207 -16.66 -12.03 -9.48
N ALA A 208 -16.93 -11.07 -10.36
CA ALA A 208 -18.28 -10.53 -10.54
C ALA A 208 -19.20 -11.57 -11.21
N THR A 209 -18.70 -12.32 -12.19
CA THR A 209 -19.45 -13.41 -12.84
C THR A 209 -19.83 -14.51 -11.85
N LEU A 210 -18.93 -14.87 -10.94
CA LEU A 210 -19.24 -15.78 -9.82
C LEU A 210 -20.19 -15.17 -8.79
N GLY A 211 -20.40 -13.85 -8.83
CA GLY A 211 -21.18 -13.11 -7.83
C GLY A 211 -20.46 -12.87 -6.51
N LEU A 212 -19.13 -13.01 -6.49
CA LEU A 212 -18.30 -12.72 -5.33
C LEU A 212 -17.93 -11.25 -5.29
N ARG A 213 -18.41 -10.55 -4.28
CA ARG A 213 -18.10 -9.14 -4.03
C ARG A 213 -17.66 -8.97 -2.60
N ALA A 214 -16.68 -8.08 -2.39
CA ALA A 214 -16.19 -7.82 -1.06
C ALA A 214 -17.13 -6.86 -0.33
N ASP A 215 -17.42 -7.14 0.94
CA ASP A 215 -18.04 -6.15 1.82
C ASP A 215 -16.98 -5.09 2.19
N LEU A 216 -17.17 -3.87 1.69
CA LEU A 216 -16.30 -2.71 1.97
C LEU A 216 -16.79 -1.91 3.18
N GLY A 217 -17.86 -2.36 3.82
CA GLY A 217 -18.63 -1.58 4.79
C GLY A 217 -19.48 -0.50 4.13
N SER A 218 -20.16 0.28 4.96
CA SER A 218 -20.93 1.45 4.51
C SER A 218 -19.99 2.44 3.81
N PRO A 219 -20.19 2.75 2.51
CA PRO A 219 -19.34 3.69 1.81
C PRO A 219 -19.47 5.08 2.41
N ILE A 220 -18.34 5.78 2.51
CA ILE A 220 -18.26 7.13 3.07
C ILE A 220 -18.35 8.15 1.93
N VAL A 221 -19.20 9.16 2.09
CA VAL A 221 -19.29 10.30 1.19
C VAL A 221 -18.00 11.11 1.31
N ASN A 222 -17.24 11.20 0.22
CA ASN A 222 -16.00 11.98 0.20
C ASN A 222 -16.27 13.45 -0.08
N GLU A 223 -17.18 13.73 -1.01
CA GLU A 223 -17.49 15.08 -1.49
C GLU A 223 -18.94 15.14 -1.95
N THR A 224 -19.53 16.33 -1.84
CA THR A 224 -20.84 16.66 -2.43
C THR A 224 -20.70 17.91 -3.27
N LEU A 225 -21.18 17.88 -4.51
CA LEU A 225 -21.11 19.02 -5.41
C LEU A 225 -22.19 20.07 -5.04
N PRO A 226 -21.85 21.36 -4.92
CA PRO A 226 -22.83 22.42 -4.67
C PRO A 226 -23.96 22.42 -5.71
N GLY A 227 -25.20 22.57 -5.25
CA GLY A 227 -26.38 22.61 -6.11
C GLY A 227 -26.85 21.25 -6.66
N LYS A 228 -26.13 20.15 -6.40
CA LYS A 228 -26.56 18.79 -6.76
C LYS A 228 -27.46 18.18 -5.68
N PRO A 229 -28.26 17.14 -6.00
CA PRO A 229 -29.25 16.56 -5.09
C PRO A 229 -28.70 16.17 -3.70
N ALA A 230 -27.50 15.55 -3.65
CA ALA A 230 -26.88 15.16 -2.39
C ALA A 230 -26.58 16.36 -1.46
N ALA A 231 -26.06 17.47 -2.01
CA ALA A 231 -25.78 18.67 -1.22
C ALA A 231 -27.07 19.35 -0.74
N ILE A 232 -28.09 19.41 -1.60
CA ILE A 232 -29.42 19.97 -1.27
C ILE A 232 -30.08 19.15 -0.14
N ALA A 233 -29.91 17.83 -0.18
CA ALA A 233 -30.44 16.89 0.81
C ALA A 233 -29.64 16.88 2.15
N GLY A 234 -28.64 17.76 2.30
CA GLY A 234 -27.88 17.92 3.54
C GLY A 234 -26.87 16.80 3.83
N ILE A 235 -26.59 15.96 2.83
CA ILE A 235 -25.50 14.98 2.88
C ILE A 235 -24.17 15.75 2.87
N ARG A 236 -23.22 15.30 3.69
CA ARG A 236 -21.93 15.96 3.86
C ARG A 236 -20.78 14.95 3.72
N PRO A 237 -19.57 15.44 3.37
CA PRO A 237 -18.36 14.66 3.52
C PRO A 237 -18.25 14.02 4.91
N GLY A 238 -17.96 12.72 4.96
CA GLY A 238 -17.87 11.94 6.19
C GLY A 238 -19.14 11.16 6.54
N ASP A 239 -20.26 11.38 5.86
CA ASP A 239 -21.46 10.55 6.06
C ASP A 239 -21.25 9.14 5.53
N ALA A 240 -21.58 8.12 6.32
CA ALA A 240 -21.58 6.74 5.85
C ALA A 240 -22.97 6.34 5.34
N ILE A 241 -23.07 5.86 4.11
CA ILE A 241 -24.33 5.37 3.52
C ILE A 241 -24.59 3.95 4.02
N VAL A 242 -25.57 3.79 4.91
CA VAL A 242 -25.93 2.51 5.52
C VAL A 242 -26.89 1.74 4.62
N ALA A 243 -27.91 2.41 4.10
CA ALA A 243 -28.91 1.80 3.22
C ALA A 243 -29.52 2.85 2.27
N ILE A 244 -30.07 2.38 1.14
CA ILE A 244 -30.90 3.16 0.22
C ILE A 244 -32.22 2.40 0.02
N ASP A 245 -33.34 3.07 0.30
CA ASP A 245 -34.69 2.47 0.31
C ASP A 245 -34.78 1.15 1.08
N GLY A 246 -34.11 1.09 2.23
CA GLY A 246 -34.04 -0.10 3.09
C GLY A 246 -33.09 -1.19 2.60
N THR A 247 -32.53 -1.07 1.39
CA THR A 247 -31.50 -1.98 0.87
C THR A 247 -30.13 -1.60 1.43
N ALA A 248 -29.47 -2.52 2.13
CA ALA A 248 -28.16 -2.28 2.72
C ALA A 248 -27.10 -2.01 1.64
N VAL A 249 -26.28 -0.97 1.87
CA VAL A 249 -25.20 -0.57 0.95
C VAL A 249 -23.86 -0.99 1.56
N ARG A 250 -23.12 -1.85 0.85
CA ARG A 250 -21.83 -2.43 1.31
C ARG A 250 -20.65 -2.04 0.42
N SER A 251 -20.90 -1.22 -0.61
CA SER A 251 -19.88 -0.70 -1.51
C SER A 251 -20.37 0.57 -2.22
N PRO A 252 -19.44 1.40 -2.73
CA PRO A 252 -19.82 2.51 -3.61
C PRO A 252 -20.55 2.07 -4.88
N ALA A 253 -20.23 0.87 -5.39
CA ALA A 253 -20.90 0.30 -6.56
C ALA A 253 -22.38 -0.01 -6.28
N ASP A 254 -22.73 -0.47 -5.06
CA ASP A 254 -24.13 -0.66 -4.66
C ASP A 254 -24.88 0.68 -4.67
N ALA A 255 -24.28 1.72 -4.07
CA ALA A 255 -24.89 3.05 -4.02
C ALA A 255 -25.12 3.59 -5.44
N ALA A 256 -24.14 3.47 -6.32
CA ALA A 256 -24.27 3.88 -7.72
C ALA A 256 -25.34 3.07 -8.47
N ALA A 257 -25.36 1.74 -8.31
CA ALA A 257 -26.34 0.89 -8.98
C ALA A 257 -27.78 1.22 -8.56
N ILE A 258 -28.04 1.37 -7.26
CA ILE A 258 -29.37 1.72 -6.75
C ILE A 258 -29.77 3.12 -7.21
N THR A 259 -28.86 4.09 -7.12
CA THR A 259 -29.13 5.48 -7.52
C THR A 259 -29.42 5.60 -9.01
N ASN A 260 -28.63 4.93 -9.86
CA ASN A 260 -28.77 4.97 -11.32
C ASN A 260 -30.03 4.24 -11.81
N ALA A 261 -30.57 3.31 -11.03
CA ALA A 261 -31.82 2.62 -11.34
C ALA A 261 -33.07 3.48 -11.09
N HIS A 262 -32.95 4.60 -10.37
CA HIS A 262 -34.07 5.45 -9.96
C HIS A 262 -33.88 6.94 -10.36
N PRO A 263 -33.60 7.26 -11.64
CA PRO A 263 -33.42 8.64 -12.07
C PRO A 263 -34.74 9.43 -11.97
N GLY A 264 -34.71 10.61 -11.36
CA GLY A 264 -35.89 11.46 -11.19
C GLY A 264 -36.90 10.98 -10.14
N GLU A 265 -36.66 9.84 -9.51
CA GLU A 265 -37.49 9.30 -8.43
C GLU A 265 -36.91 9.71 -7.06
N ARG A 266 -37.78 9.97 -6.09
CA ARG A 266 -37.34 10.28 -4.73
C ARG A 266 -36.97 8.97 -4.02
N ILE A 267 -35.71 8.87 -3.60
CA ILE A 267 -35.18 7.72 -2.86
C ILE A 267 -34.68 8.15 -1.48
N THR A 268 -34.75 7.23 -0.51
CA THR A 268 -34.41 7.47 0.90
C THR A 268 -33.05 6.89 1.24
N PHE A 269 -32.10 7.75 1.58
CA PHE A 269 -30.80 7.37 2.11
C PHE A 269 -30.86 7.27 3.64
N THR A 270 -30.48 6.11 4.18
CA THR A 270 -30.14 5.97 5.60
C THR A 270 -28.64 6.19 5.74
N LEU A 271 -28.26 7.26 6.45
CA LEU A 271 -26.90 7.73 6.61
C LEU A 271 -26.50 7.65 8.07
N ARG A 272 -25.19 7.58 8.34
CA ARG A 272 -24.64 7.65 9.68
C ARG A 272 -23.58 8.73 9.76
N ARG A 273 -23.76 9.67 10.70
CA ARG A 273 -22.84 10.77 11.00
C ARG A 273 -22.53 10.76 12.49
N GLU A 274 -21.26 10.75 12.84
CA GLU A 274 -20.79 10.73 14.25
C GLU A 274 -21.42 9.60 15.10
N GLY A 275 -21.73 8.46 14.46
CA GLY A 275 -22.33 7.30 15.11
C GLY A 275 -23.86 7.30 15.19
N ALA A 276 -24.53 8.43 14.90
CA ALA A 276 -25.99 8.50 14.85
C ALA A 276 -26.50 8.27 13.42
N GLU A 277 -27.54 7.45 13.29
CA GLU A 277 -28.24 7.23 12.02
C GLU A 277 -29.33 8.28 11.79
N PHE A 278 -29.44 8.77 10.56
CA PHE A 278 -30.48 9.69 10.12
C PHE A 278 -30.89 9.37 8.69
N ARG A 279 -32.09 9.80 8.31
CA ARG A 279 -32.60 9.63 6.95
C ARG A 279 -32.51 10.94 6.19
N SER A 280 -32.17 10.85 4.91
CA SER A 280 -32.18 11.96 3.96
C SER A 280 -32.84 11.49 2.67
N GLU A 281 -33.76 12.29 2.16
CA GLU A 281 -34.45 12.01 0.90
C GLU A 281 -33.82 12.85 -0.20
N LEU A 282 -33.49 12.24 -1.32
CA LEU A 282 -32.99 12.95 -2.49
C LEU A 282 -33.52 12.33 -3.78
N THR A 283 -33.57 13.15 -4.83
CA THR A 283 -33.98 12.73 -6.17
C THR A 283 -32.77 12.73 -7.08
N PRO A 284 -32.27 11.57 -7.55
CA PRO A 284 -31.11 11.49 -8.42
C PRO A 284 -31.37 12.17 -9.77
N GLU A 285 -30.35 12.85 -10.30
CA GLU A 285 -30.37 13.37 -11.67
C GLU A 285 -30.03 12.24 -12.67
N SER A 286 -30.54 12.35 -13.91
CA SER A 286 -30.21 11.41 -14.98
C SER A 286 -28.72 11.47 -15.36
N SER A 287 -28.13 10.31 -15.65
CA SER A 287 -26.69 10.12 -15.86
C SER A 287 -26.08 10.86 -17.08
N GLU A 288 -26.88 11.53 -17.92
CA GLU A 288 -26.34 12.34 -19.04
C GLU A 288 -25.58 13.61 -18.59
N GLN A 289 -25.54 13.92 -17.29
CA GLN A 289 -24.92 15.14 -16.75
C GLN A 289 -23.88 14.89 -15.63
N ASN A 290 -23.34 13.67 -15.53
CA ASN A 290 -22.27 13.33 -14.57
C ASN A 290 -20.91 13.08 -15.25
#